data_AF-A0A9D2FYW5-F1
#
_entry.id   AF-A0A9D2FYW5-F1
#
_cell.length_a   1.000
_cell.length_b   1.000
_cell.length_c   1.000
_cell.angle_alpha   90.00
_cell.angle_beta   90.00
_cell.angle_gamma   90.00
#
_symmetry.space_group_name_H-M   'P 1'
#
loop_
_entity.id
_entity.type
_entity.pdbx_description
1 polymer ?
#
loop_
_entity_poly.entity_id
_entity_poly.type
_entity_poly.pdbx_seq_one_letter_code
_entity_poly.pdbx_strand_id
1 'polypeptide(L)'
;MEKKNYYCEYCGHKFPDVRSLTSASCPRHPDGSNKGRHKLYEGSEKTKYTCKYCGKQFPSIMVMVGGQCVNHPKGTNKGPHAPAL
;
A
#
# COMPACT_ATOMS: atom_id res chain seq x y z
N MET A 1 13.79 -3.93 -21.97
CA MET A 1 13.26 -4.60 -20.76
C MET A 1 12.61 -3.53 -19.90
N GLU A 2 11.28 -3.52 -19.82
CA GLU A 2 10.56 -2.56 -18.98
C GLU A 2 10.86 -2.89 -17.51
N LYS A 3 11.40 -1.92 -16.76
CA LYS A 3 11.56 -2.05 -15.30
C LYS A 3 10.17 -1.98 -14.67
N LYS A 4 9.59 -3.14 -14.36
CA LYS A 4 8.37 -3.23 -13.55
C LYS A 4 8.72 -2.86 -12.10
N ASN A 5 8.12 -1.79 -11.61
CA ASN A 5 8.21 -1.42 -10.20
C ASN A 5 7.19 -2.24 -9.41
N TYR A 6 7.62 -2.87 -8.31
CA TYR A 6 6.72 -3.59 -7.40
C TYR A 6 6.46 -2.73 -6.18
N TYR A 7 5.20 -2.66 -5.76
CA TYR A 7 4.79 -1.79 -4.65
C TYR A 7 4.24 -2.62 -3.50
N CYS A 8 4.49 -2.15 -2.27
CA CYS A 8 3.86 -2.73 -1.09
C CYS A 8 2.44 -2.16 -0.88
N GLU A 9 1.43 -3.01 -0.72
CA GLU A 9 0.04 -2.60 -0.43
C GLU A 9 -0.09 -1.83 0.90
N TYR A 10 0.76 -2.14 1.88
CA TYR A 10 0.65 -1.58 3.24
C TYR A 10 1.41 -0.27 3.45
N CYS A 11 2.59 -0.14 2.84
CA CYS A 11 3.46 1.03 3.04
C CYS A 11 3.75 1.83 1.76
N GLY A 12 3.39 1.30 0.59
CA GLY A 12 3.60 1.97 -0.69
C GLY A 12 5.05 2.05 -1.14
N HIS A 13 5.97 1.40 -0.41
CA HIS A 13 7.38 1.37 -0.77
C HIS A 13 7.59 0.61 -2.08
N LYS A 14 8.51 1.12 -2.90
CA LYS A 14 8.85 0.58 -4.22
C LYS A 14 10.02 -0.39 -4.11
N PHE A 15 9.95 -1.49 -4.85
CA PHE A 15 10.96 -2.54 -4.89
C PHE A 15 11.30 -2.90 -6.34
N PRO A 16 12.56 -3.32 -6.60
CA PRO A 16 12.99 -3.74 -7.93
C PRO A 16 12.40 -5.09 -8.35
N ASP A 17 12.02 -5.94 -7.40
CA ASP A 17 11.49 -7.28 -7.63
C ASP A 17 10.66 -7.78 -6.43
N VAL A 18 9.81 -8.78 -6.67
CA VAL A 18 8.92 -9.38 -5.65
C VAL A 18 9.71 -10.07 -4.53
N ARG A 19 10.88 -10.62 -4.83
CA ARG A 19 11.70 -11.33 -3.84
C ARG A 19 12.25 -10.35 -2.81
N SER A 20 12.79 -9.22 -3.26
CA SER A 20 13.24 -8.12 -2.40
C SER A 20 12.09 -7.60 -1.53
N LEU A 21 10.91 -7.40 -2.11
CA LEU A 21 9.71 -6.95 -1.38
C LEU A 21 9.33 -7.94 -0.26
N THR A 22 9.15 -9.22 -0.60
CA THR A 22 8.67 -10.24 0.34
C THR A 22 9.73 -10.73 1.33
N SER A 23 11.01 -10.41 1.13
CA SER A 23 12.08 -10.70 2.08
C SER A 23 12.16 -9.71 3.24
N ALA A 24 11.71 -8.47 3.06
CA ALA A 24 11.83 -7.40 4.04
C ALA A 24 10.60 -7.32 4.96
N SER A 25 10.83 -6.82 6.18
CA SER A 25 9.75 -6.55 7.15
C SER A 25 9.09 -5.21 6.86
N CYS A 26 7.77 -5.15 7.00
CA CYS A 26 7.00 -3.95 6.72
C CYS A 26 6.77 -3.13 8.01
N PRO A 27 7.21 -1.85 8.06
CA PRO A 27 6.97 -0.99 9.23
C PRO A 27 5.50 -0.59 9.39
N ARG A 28 4.68 -0.72 8.34
CA ARG A 28 3.24 -0.44 8.35
C ARG A 28 2.39 -1.71 8.22
N HIS A 29 2.90 -2.85 8.70
CA HIS A 29 2.14 -4.10 8.66
C HIS A 29 0.86 -3.97 9.52
N PRO A 30 -0.29 -4.49 9.06
CA PRO A 30 -1.56 -4.38 9.79
C PRO A 30 -1.55 -5.03 11.19
N ASP A 31 -0.71 -6.04 11.41
CA ASP A 31 -0.53 -6.71 12.71
C ASP A 31 0.39 -5.96 13.68
N GLY A 32 1.08 -4.92 13.20
CA GLY A 32 2.01 -4.11 13.98
C GLY A 32 3.34 -3.85 13.26
N SER A 33 4.04 -2.79 13.66
CA SER A 33 5.31 -2.40 13.03
C SER A 33 6.31 -3.56 13.01
N ASN A 34 6.81 -3.90 11.83
CA ASN A 34 7.77 -4.98 11.57
C ASN A 34 7.31 -6.38 12.03
N LYS A 35 6.01 -6.58 12.30
CA LYS A 35 5.46 -7.90 12.68
C LYS A 35 5.12 -8.80 11.49
N GLY A 36 5.39 -8.35 10.28
CA GLY A 36 5.16 -9.12 9.06
C GLY A 36 5.91 -8.52 7.88
N ARG A 37 5.87 -9.24 6.76
CA ARG A 37 6.58 -8.87 5.52
C ARG A 37 5.76 -7.87 4.70
N HIS A 38 6.40 -7.23 3.73
CA HIS A 38 5.63 -6.44 2.77
C HIS A 38 4.66 -7.33 1.98
N LYS A 39 3.45 -6.82 1.75
CA LYS A 39 2.47 -7.45 0.86
C LYS A 39 2.55 -6.83 -0.52
N LEU A 40 2.65 -7.65 -1.56
CA LEU A 40 2.63 -7.19 -2.94
C LEU A 40 1.29 -6.53 -3.27
N TYR A 41 1.34 -5.36 -3.89
CA TYR A 41 0.20 -4.79 -4.57
C TYR A 41 0.01 -5.51 -5.90
N GLU A 42 -1.09 -6.25 -6.02
CA GLU A 42 -1.41 -7.10 -7.19
C GLU A 42 -1.82 -6.30 -8.43
N GLY A 43 -2.05 -4.99 -8.30
CA GLY A 43 -2.40 -4.13 -9.43
C GLY A 43 -1.17 -3.64 -10.21
N SER A 44 -1.41 -3.20 -11.44
CA SER A 44 -0.38 -2.52 -12.24
C SER A 44 -0.08 -1.12 -11.72
N GLU A 45 1.09 -0.59 -12.08
CA GLU A 45 1.42 0.82 -11.87
C GLU A 45 0.41 1.70 -12.62
N LYS A 46 -0.31 2.55 -11.88
CA LYS A 46 -1.32 3.47 -12.38
C LYS A 46 -0.91 4.90 -12.09
N THR A 47 -1.35 5.85 -12.92
CA THR A 47 -1.14 7.29 -12.68
C THR A 47 -1.96 7.83 -11.52
N LYS A 48 -3.07 7.16 -11.18
CA LYS A 48 -3.94 7.45 -10.04
C LYS A 48 -4.36 6.16 -9.36
N TYR A 49 -4.37 6.19 -8.03
CA TYR A 49 -4.82 5.07 -7.20
C TYR A 49 -6.04 5.48 -6.40
N THR A 50 -7.05 4.62 -6.39
CA THR A 50 -8.31 4.88 -5.69
C THR A 50 -8.34 4.09 -4.38
N CYS A 51 -8.73 4.74 -3.29
CA CYS A 51 -8.93 4.07 -2.02
C CYS A 51 -10.22 3.23 -2.04
N LYS A 52 -10.13 1.93 -1.77
CA LYS A 52 -11.29 1.01 -1.76
C LYS A 52 -12.33 1.33 -0.67
N TYR A 53 -11.94 2.06 0.37
CA TYR A 53 -12.82 2.37 1.51
C TYR A 53 -13.59 3.68 1.36
N CYS A 54 -13.00 4.69 0.72
CA CYS A 54 -13.59 6.03 0.65
C CYS A 54 -13.65 6.64 -0.75
N GLY A 55 -13.16 5.94 -1.77
CA GLY A 55 -13.18 6.41 -3.16
C GLY A 55 -12.21 7.56 -3.47
N LYS A 56 -11.48 8.11 -2.49
CA LYS A 56 -10.48 9.17 -2.75
C LYS A 56 -9.37 8.68 -3.67
N GLN A 57 -8.95 9.54 -4.59
CA GLN A 57 -7.86 9.28 -5.52
C GLN A 57 -6.56 9.91 -5.04
N PHE A 58 -5.44 9.22 -5.31
CA PHE A 58 -4.10 9.62 -4.91
C PHE A 58 -3.13 9.46 -6.07
N PRO A 59 -2.08 10.30 -6.16
CA PRO A 59 -1.08 10.23 -7.24
C PRO A 59 -0.15 9.02 -7.11
N SER A 60 -0.04 8.40 -5.92
CA SER A 60 0.78 7.21 -5.68
C SER A 60 0.27 6.41 -4.49
N ILE A 61 0.63 5.11 -4.43
CA ILE A 61 0.31 4.24 -3.30
C ILE A 61 0.94 4.78 -2.01
N MET A 62 2.18 5.28 -2.07
CA MET A 62 2.89 5.81 -0.90
C MET A 62 2.15 6.97 -0.24
N VAL A 63 1.62 7.91 -1.05
CA VAL A 63 0.83 9.04 -0.53
C VAL A 63 -0.50 8.56 0.05
N MET A 64 -1.17 7.62 -0.63
CA MET A 64 -2.43 7.05 -0.18
C MET A 64 -2.30 6.39 1.20
N VAL A 65 -1.43 5.38 1.32
CA VAL A 65 -1.30 4.58 2.55
C VAL A 65 -0.59 5.34 3.68
N GLY A 66 0.01 6.50 3.39
CA GLY A 66 0.55 7.40 4.40
C GLY A 66 -0.52 8.20 5.15
N GLY A 67 -1.70 8.40 4.56
CA GLY A 67 -2.81 9.13 5.16
C GLY A 67 -3.83 8.23 5.84
N GLN A 68 -4.54 8.77 6.84
CA GLN A 68 -5.63 8.06 7.53
C GLN A 68 -6.94 8.16 6.74
N CYS A 69 -7.67 7.04 6.67
CA CYS A 69 -8.93 6.96 5.97
C CYS A 69 -10.12 7.22 6.90
N VAL A 70 -10.94 8.20 6.53
CA VAL A 70 -12.18 8.55 7.25
C VAL A 70 -13.22 7.41 7.25
N ASN A 71 -13.23 6.56 6.22
CA ASN A 71 -14.17 5.44 6.11
C ASN A 71 -13.46 4.09 6.31
N HIS A 72 -12.43 4.04 7.15
CA HIS A 72 -11.71 2.78 7.39
C HIS A 72 -12.59 1.76 8.13
N PRO A 73 -12.54 0.45 7.80
CA PRO A 73 -13.39 -0.58 8.42
C PRO A 73 -13.19 -0.74 9.93
N LYS A 74 -12.02 -0.34 10.46
CA LYS A 74 -11.75 -0.32 11.91
C LYS A 74 -12.33 0.93 12.62
N GLY A 75 -13.02 1.80 11.90
CA GLY A 75 -13.57 3.06 12.40
C GLY A 75 -12.91 4.30 11.78
N THR A 76 -13.55 5.45 11.96
CA THR A 76 -13.14 6.73 11.39
C THR A 76 -11.70 7.09 11.75
N ASN A 77 -10.84 7.26 10.74
CA ASN A 77 -9.41 7.57 10.90
C ASN A 77 -8.62 6.52 11.71
N LYS A 78 -9.14 5.30 11.88
CA LYS A 78 -8.47 4.21 12.62
C LYS A 78 -7.54 3.35 11.76
N GLY A 79 -7.19 3.80 10.56
CA GLY A 79 -6.28 3.08 9.68
C GLY A 79 -5.98 3.85 8.39
N PRO A 80 -4.96 3.41 7.64
CA PRO A 80 -4.57 4.09 6.41
C PRO A 80 -5.57 3.87 5.27
N HIS A 81 -5.48 4.66 4.21
CA HIS A 81 -6.15 4.29 2.96
C HIS A 81 -5.57 3.00 2.40
N ALA A 82 -6.37 2.26 1.63
CA ALA A 82 -5.95 1.03 0.97
C ALA A 82 -6.28 1.08 -0.52
N PRO A 83 -5.35 0.69 -1.40
CA PRO A 83 -5.58 0.67 -2.84
C PRO A 83 -6.74 -0.28 -3.20
N ALA A 84 -7.58 0.14 -4.15
CA ALA A 84 -8.40 -0.76 -4.94
C ALA A 84 -7.54 -1.43 -6.01
N LEU A 85 -7.75 -2.72 -6.25
CA LEU A 85 -7.06 -3.50 -7.28
C LEU A 85 -7.55 -3.07 -8.68
#